data_AF-A0A239C5Y3-F1
#
_entry.id   AF-A0A239C5Y3-F1
#
_cell.length_a   1.000
_cell.length_b   1.000
_cell.length_c   1.000
_cell.angle_alpha   90.00
_cell.angle_beta   90.00
_cell.angle_gamma   90.00
#
_symmetry.space_group_name_H-M   'P 1'
#
loop_
_entity.id
_entity.type
_entity.pdbx_description
1 polymer ?
#
loop_
_entity_poly.entity_id
_entity_poly.type
_entity_poly.pdbx_seq_one_letter_code
_entity_poly.pdbx_strand_id
1 'polypeptide(L)' 'MEPVLGVEDAPFDERLNDFYSPSVSLNRLRPRPDAATAPADLLLRALEPPPVKVRHIPLVDLLRKPYRELSDD' A
#
# COMPACT_ATOMS: atom_id res chain seq x y z
N MET A 1 -17.15 16.87 -2.97
CA MET A 1 -16.13 16.37 -2.03
C MET A 1 -14.93 16.05 -2.91
N GLU A 2 -13.90 16.91 -2.88
CA GLU A 2 -12.70 16.73 -3.69
C GLU A 2 -11.93 15.49 -3.19
N PRO A 3 -11.43 14.61 -4.09
CA PRO A 3 -10.65 13.45 -3.66
C PRO A 3 -9.32 13.93 -3.06
N VAL A 4 -8.97 13.37 -1.90
CA VAL A 4 -7.78 13.73 -1.08
C VAL A 4 -6.46 13.57 -1.86
N LEU A 5 -6.46 12.65 -2.82
CA LEU A 5 -5.43 12.47 -3.83
C LEU A 5 -6.17 12.76 -5.14
N GLY A 6 -5.73 13.72 -5.96
CA GLY A 6 -6.44 14.19 -7.18
C GLY A 6 -6.57 13.14 -8.30
N VAL A 7 -7.14 12.00 -7.96
CA VAL A 7 -7.32 10.77 -8.74
C VAL A 7 -8.74 10.31 -8.44
N GLU A 8 -9.48 9.99 -9.49
CA GLU A 8 -10.82 9.41 -9.35
C GLU A 8 -10.71 8.00 -8.74
N ASP A 9 -11.49 7.77 -7.69
CA ASP A 9 -11.59 6.44 -7.08
C ASP A 9 -12.44 5.53 -7.97
N ALA A 10 -12.03 4.27 -8.10
CA ALA A 10 -12.71 3.26 -8.92
C ALA A 10 -12.94 2.00 -8.08
N PRO A 11 -14.06 1.27 -8.28
CA PRO A 11 -14.36 0.05 -7.54
C PRO A 11 -13.22 -0.98 -7.59
N PHE A 12 -12.95 -1.63 -6.45
CA PHE A 12 -11.81 -2.54 -6.31
C PHE A 12 -11.83 -3.70 -7.31
N ASP A 13 -13.00 -4.30 -7.55
CA ASP A 13 -13.17 -5.43 -8.48
C ASP A 13 -12.78 -5.06 -9.91
N GLU A 14 -12.93 -3.79 -10.30
CA GLU A 14 -12.55 -3.29 -11.62
C GLU A 14 -11.04 -3.07 -11.76
N ARG A 15 -10.32 -2.97 -10.63
CA ARG A 15 -8.88 -2.69 -10.58
C ARG A 15 -8.05 -3.92 -10.29
N LEU A 16 -8.64 -5.00 -9.76
CA LEU A 16 -7.91 -6.17 -9.26
C LEU A 16 -6.99 -6.82 -10.30
N ASN A 17 -7.46 -6.95 -11.54
CA ASN A 17 -6.68 -7.57 -12.63
C ASN A 17 -5.51 -6.70 -13.09
N ASP A 18 -5.68 -5.38 -13.08
CA ASP A 18 -4.67 -4.43 -13.52
C ASP A 18 -3.75 -3.97 -12.37
N PHE A 19 -4.12 -4.26 -11.12
CA PHE A 19 -3.41 -3.81 -9.92
C PHE A 19 -1.95 -4.26 -9.88
N TYR A 20 -1.70 -5.51 -10.31
CA TYR A 20 -0.35 -6.08 -10.38
C TYR A 20 0.36 -5.80 -11.70
N SER A 21 -0.33 -5.13 -12.64
CA SER A 21 0.21 -4.83 -13.95
C SER A 21 0.85 -3.44 -13.95
N PRO A 22 2.01 -3.27 -14.61
CA PRO A 22 2.60 -1.95 -14.75
C PRO A 22 1.63 -0.99 -15.45
N SER A 23 1.32 0.15 -14.82
CA SER A 23 0.47 1.21 -15.40
C SER A 23 1.10 1.91 -16.62
N VAL A 24 2.37 1.63 -16.89
CA VAL A 24 3.15 2.13 -18.02
C VAL A 24 3.99 1.00 -18.61
N SER A 25 4.14 1.01 -19.94
CA SER A 25 5.06 0.11 -20.64
C SER A 25 6.46 0.24 -20.06
N LEU A 26 7.11 -0.90 -19.74
CA LEU A 26 8.47 -0.93 -19.20
C LEU A 26 9.47 -0.19 -20.11
N ASN A 27 9.24 -0.21 -21.43
CA ASN A 27 10.06 0.51 -22.42
C ASN A 27 9.95 2.03 -22.33
N ARG A 28 8.93 2.56 -21.66
CA ARG A 28 8.72 4.00 -21.43
C ARG A 28 9.22 4.45 -20.07
N LEU A 29 9.68 3.54 -19.22
CA LEU A 29 10.30 3.88 -17.95
C LEU A 29 11.63 4.56 -18.25
N ARG A 30 11.72 5.85 -17.91
CA ARG A 30 13.01 6.53 -17.88
C ARG A 30 13.86 5.89 -16.78
N PRO A 31 15.19 5.76 -16.96
CA PRO A 31 16.07 5.37 -15.89
C PRO A 31 15.80 6.28 -14.70
N ARG A 32 15.45 5.66 -13.56
CA ARG A 32 15.16 6.39 -12.34
C ARG A 32 16.44 7.13 -11.97
N PRO A 33 16.45 8.47 -11.82
CA PRO A 33 17.60 9.15 -11.21
C PRO A 33 17.87 8.46 -9.88
N ASP A 34 19.13 8.18 -9.56
CA ASP A 34 19.55 7.44 -8.37
C ASP A 34 18.59 7.75 -7.23
N ALA A 35 17.71 6.78 -6.95
CA ALA A 35 16.57 7.03 -6.08
C ALA A 35 17.15 7.59 -4.79
N ALA A 36 16.76 8.83 -4.46
CA ALA A 36 17.26 9.50 -3.27
C ALA A 36 17.28 8.51 -2.11
N THR A 37 18.39 8.49 -1.36
CA THR A 37 18.76 7.66 -0.20
C THR A 37 17.67 7.47 0.87
N ALA A 38 16.49 8.07 0.73
CA ALA A 38 15.35 7.85 1.57
C ALA A 38 14.84 6.39 1.43
N PRO A 39 14.71 5.65 2.54
CA PRO A 39 14.16 4.31 2.50
C PRO A 39 12.73 4.36 1.97
N ALA A 40 12.35 3.37 1.15
CA ALA A 40 11.07 3.33 0.44
C ALA A 40 9.84 3.35 1.38
N ASP A 41 10.04 3.07 2.66
CA ASP A 41 9.02 3.08 3.71
C ASP A 41 8.97 4.39 4.52
N LEU A 42 9.72 5.44 4.15
CA LEU A 42 9.75 6.70 4.91
C LEU A 42 8.34 7.31 5.09
N LEU A 43 7.53 7.32 4.03
CA LEU A 43 6.14 7.77 4.11
C LEU A 43 5.29 6.88 5.02
N LEU A 44 5.53 5.55 5.01
CA LEU A 44 4.83 4.61 5.87
C LEU A 44 5.26 4.75 7.35
N ARG A 45 6.50 5.18 7.62
CA ARG A 45 7.00 5.49 8.96
C ARG A 45 6.54 6.85 9.47
N ALA A 46 6.32 7.81 8.58
CA ALA A 46 5.93 9.18 8.92
C ALA A 46 4.43 9.32 9.20
N LEU A 47 3.61 8.42 8.66
CA LEU A 47 2.16 8.46 8.80
C LEU A 47 1.70 7.49 9.88
N GLU A 48 0.83 7.96 10.78
CA GLU A 48 0.11 7.09 11.70
C GLU A 48 -0.77 6.12 10.90
N PRO A 49 -0.73 4.81 11.18
CA PRO A 49 -1.59 3.85 10.51
C PRO A 49 -3.07 4.19 10.79
N PRO A 50 -3.96 4.05 9.79
CA PRO A 50 -5.37 4.35 9.98
C PRO A 50 -5.98 3.39 11.03
N PRO A 51 -6.90 3.87 11.88
CA PRO A 51 -7.54 3.05 12.89
C PRO A 51 -8.58 2.11 12.27
N VAL A 52 -8.13 1.00 11.69
CA VAL A 52 -8.98 -0.02 11.06
C VAL A 52 -9.47 -1.02 12.10
N LYS A 53 -10.79 -1.30 12.09
CA LYS A 53 -11.43 -2.28 12.97
C LYS A 53 -12.19 -3.33 12.16
N VAL A 54 -12.15 -4.58 12.62
CA VAL A 54 -12.97 -5.69 12.10
C VAL A 54 -13.85 -6.19 13.23
N ARG A 55 -15.18 -6.09 13.07
CA ARG A 55 -16.15 -6.47 14.12
C ARG A 55 -15.80 -5.89 15.51
N HIS A 56 -15.47 -4.60 15.53
CA HIS A 56 -15.05 -3.84 16.72
C HIS A 56 -13.65 -4.14 17.29
N ILE A 57 -12.92 -5.09 16.73
CA ILE A 57 -11.56 -5.45 17.15
C ILE A 57 -10.55 -4.67 16.31
N PRO A 58 -9.52 -4.02 16.89
CA PRO A 58 -8.43 -3.41 16.13
C PRO A 58 -7.76 -4.43 15.22
N LEU A 59 -7.57 -4.08 13.94
CA LEU A 59 -6.98 -5.00 12.95
C LEU A 59 -5.61 -5.53 13.40
N VAL A 60 -4.78 -4.67 14.01
CA VAL A 60 -3.45 -5.05 14.52
C VAL A 60 -3.53 -6.17 15.56
N ASP A 61 -4.55 -6.17 16.42
CA ASP A 61 -4.72 -7.20 17.45
C ASP A 61 -5.07 -8.55 16.84
N LEU A 62 -5.86 -8.56 15.76
CA LEU A 62 -6.18 -9.77 15.00
C LEU A 62 -4.95 -10.34 14.28
N LEU A 63 -4.13 -9.46 13.69
CA LEU A 63 -2.98 -9.85 12.87
C LEU A 63 -1.76 -10.26 13.70
N ARG A 64 -1.66 -9.86 14.98
CA ARG A 64 -0.51 -10.17 15.84
C ARG A 64 -0.09 -11.63 15.84
N LYS A 65 -1.04 -12.57 15.97
CA LYS A 65 -0.74 -14.00 16.05
C LYS A 65 -0.27 -14.55 14.70
N PRO A 66 -1.03 -14.41 13.60
CA PRO A 66 -0.58 -14.86 12.27
C PRO A 66 0.79 -14.33 11.87
N TYR A 67 1.11 -13.07 12.17
CA TYR A 67 2.41 -12.49 11.82
C TYR A 67 3.58 -13.07 12.63
N ARG A 68 3.36 -13.45 13.89
CA ARG A 68 4.39 -14.15 14.68
C ARG A 68 4.65 -15.54 14.12
N GLU A 69 3.59 -16.28 13.83
CA GLU A 69 3.68 -17.62 13.24
C GLU A 69 4.35 -17.58 11.86
N LEU A 70 4.17 -16.50 11.09
CA LEU A 70 4.85 -16.27 9.81
C LEU A 70 6.35 -15.95 9.97
N SER A 71 6.78 -15.43 11.13
CA SER A 71 8.18 -15.05 11.38
C SER A 71 9.04 -16.23 11.86
N ASP A 72 8.41 -17.35 12.22
CA ASP A 72 9.05 -18.57 12.71
C ASP A 72 9.34 -19.60 11.59
N ASP A 73 9.19 -19.19 10.31
CA ASP A 73 9.49 -19.96 9.07
C ASP A 73 10.61 -19.26 8.26
#